data_AF-A0A537TQZ1-F1
#
_entry.id   AF-A0A537TQZ1-F1
#
_cell.length_a   1.000
_cell.length_b   1.000
_cell.length_c   1.000
_cell.angle_alpha   90.00
_cell.angle_beta   90.00
_cell.angle_gamma   90.00
#
_symmetry.space_group_name_H-M   'P 1'
#
loop_
_entity.id
_entity.type
_entity.pdbx_description
1 polymer ?
#
loop_
_entity_poly.entity_id
_entity_poly.type
_entity_poly.pdbx_seq_one_letter_code
_entity_poly.pdbx_strand_id
1 'polypeptide(L)'
;MSFVRLSAAAFIALWVAACAGTPETGQGPKENTGTLVGAVAGGLIGSQFGGGTGERIAAGLAGAAIGGLIGNRIGAGMDDDDKRRAYAAQMQALESGRSGVAVAWKNPDSGRYGSVVPGPAYQSNGLQCRPYTHTIYIDGGPQVARGNACRNPDGTWTAVG
;
A
#
# COMPACT_ATOMS: atom_id res chain seq x y z
N MET A 1 69.36 8.36 23.23
CA MET A 1 68.74 9.53 22.57
C MET A 1 67.24 9.52 22.87
N SER A 2 66.83 10.47 23.70
CA SER A 2 65.49 11.07 23.93
C SER A 2 64.21 10.22 23.95
N PHE A 3 63.21 10.48 24.78
CA PHE A 3 63.01 11.10 26.10
C PHE A 3 61.52 10.85 26.40
N VAL A 4 61.20 10.38 27.60
CA VAL A 4 59.85 10.15 28.13
C VAL A 4 59.07 11.47 28.29
N ARG A 5 57.78 11.50 27.95
CA ARG A 5 56.72 12.36 28.55
C ARG A 5 55.36 11.64 28.44
N LEU A 6 54.91 10.84 29.40
CA LEU A 6 54.18 11.21 30.63
C LEU A 6 53.10 12.29 30.41
N SER A 7 51.85 11.86 30.23
CA SER A 7 50.57 12.57 30.49
C SER A 7 49.45 11.54 30.22
N ALA A 8 48.45 11.25 31.04
CA ALA A 8 48.13 11.60 32.41
C ALA A 8 47.05 10.57 32.85
N ALA A 9 47.00 10.31 34.16
CA ALA A 9 45.84 9.78 34.87
C ALA A 9 45.38 8.34 34.55
N ALA A 10 46.01 7.41 35.27
CA ALA A 10 45.28 6.35 35.96
C ALA A 10 44.18 6.94 36.88
N PHE A 11 43.28 6.08 37.35
CA PHE A 11 42.35 6.17 38.50
C PHE A 11 40.92 5.79 38.07
N ILE A 12 40.57 4.51 38.18
CA ILE A 12 39.93 3.91 39.38
C ILE A 12 38.57 4.56 39.64
N ALA A 13 37.49 3.80 39.43
CA ALA A 13 36.48 3.53 40.46
C ALA A 13 35.26 2.84 39.82
N LEU A 14 35.27 1.52 39.93
CA LEU A 14 34.06 0.70 40.00
C LEU A 14 33.48 0.87 41.40
N TRP A 15 32.41 1.65 41.61
CA TRP A 15 31.46 1.61 42.75
C TRP A 15 30.29 2.58 42.41
N VAL A 16 29.00 2.42 42.72
CA VAL A 16 28.05 1.35 43.11
C VAL A 16 26.63 1.98 43.07
N ALA A 17 25.60 1.17 42.76
CA ALA A 17 24.16 1.31 43.10
C ALA A 17 23.35 2.59 42.79
N ALA A 18 22.26 2.43 42.01
CA ALA A 18 20.89 2.80 42.45
C ALA A 18 19.82 2.24 41.48
N CYS A 19 18.66 1.95 42.04
CA CYS A 19 17.57 1.10 41.53
C CYS A 19 16.77 1.67 40.34
N ALA A 20 16.20 0.74 39.56
CA ALA A 20 14.94 0.80 38.83
C ALA A 20 14.55 2.10 38.10
N GLY A 21 14.64 2.08 36.77
CA GLY A 21 13.92 2.98 35.88
C GLY A 21 13.69 2.27 34.55
N THR A 22 12.49 1.73 34.37
CA THR A 22 11.91 1.33 33.08
C THR A 22 12.05 2.47 32.06
N PRO A 23 12.16 2.18 30.74
CA PRO A 23 12.25 3.23 29.73
C PRO A 23 10.90 3.93 29.57
N GLU A 24 10.61 4.83 30.51
CA GLU A 24 9.68 5.92 30.38
C GLU A 24 10.45 7.24 30.54
N THR A 25 10.55 7.96 29.43
CA THR A 25 10.58 9.43 29.33
C THR A 25 11.79 10.26 29.77
N GLY A 26 12.16 11.20 28.88
CA GLY A 26 12.82 12.49 29.21
C GLY A 26 14.33 12.51 28.94
N GLN A 27 14.94 13.48 28.25
CA GLN A 27 14.55 14.86 27.99
C GLN A 27 15.42 15.41 26.85
N GLY A 28 14.79 15.93 25.80
CA GLY A 28 15.33 17.01 24.96
C GLY A 28 14.37 18.19 25.07
N PRO A 29 14.80 19.46 25.20
CA PRO A 29 13.89 20.53 25.61
C PRO A 29 13.00 21.06 24.47
N LYS A 30 11.68 20.94 24.69
CA LYS A 30 10.55 21.80 24.23
C LYS A 30 10.10 21.68 22.75
N GLU A 31 8.98 20.98 22.49
CA GLU A 31 7.62 21.57 22.32
C GLU A 31 6.60 20.53 21.76
N ASN A 32 5.44 20.42 22.43
CA ASN A 32 4.16 19.78 22.09
C ASN A 32 4.11 18.30 21.64
N THR A 33 3.80 17.34 22.52
CA THR A 33 2.44 16.90 22.93
C THR A 33 1.59 16.32 21.80
N GLY A 34 1.59 14.99 21.68
CA GLY A 34 0.44 14.21 21.18
C GLY A 34 0.63 13.49 19.84
N THR A 35 1.14 12.25 19.83
CA THR A 35 0.76 11.19 18.87
C THR A 35 1.29 9.84 19.38
N LEU A 36 0.43 9.05 20.02
CA LEU A 36 -0.21 7.87 19.41
C LEU A 36 0.77 6.69 19.33
N VAL A 37 1.08 6.02 20.44
CA VAL A 37 0.40 4.76 20.84
C VAL A 37 -0.16 4.02 19.63
N GLY A 38 0.53 2.98 19.17
CA GLY A 38 -0.03 2.07 18.16
C GLY A 38 0.96 1.19 17.40
N ALA A 39 2.04 0.72 18.03
CA ALA A 39 2.87 -0.34 17.46
C ALA A 39 2.33 -1.71 17.87
N VAL A 40 1.32 -2.26 17.18
CA VAL A 40 1.03 -3.71 17.22
C VAL A 40 0.42 -4.19 15.90
N ALA A 41 1.09 -5.18 15.29
CA ALA A 41 0.65 -6.09 14.23
C ALA A 41 0.47 -5.55 12.80
N GLY A 42 1.40 -5.93 11.90
CA GLY A 42 1.27 -5.73 10.46
C GLY A 42 2.58 -5.70 9.66
N GLY A 43 3.74 -5.89 10.30
CA GLY A 43 4.96 -6.24 9.59
C GLY A 43 4.88 -7.70 9.11
N LEU A 44 5.19 -7.94 7.83
CA LEU A 44 5.21 -9.25 7.13
C LEU A 44 3.97 -9.65 6.32
N ILE A 45 3.43 -8.77 5.47
CA ILE A 45 2.79 -9.22 4.23
C ILE A 45 3.26 -8.31 3.10
N GLY A 46 4.39 -8.64 2.46
CA GLY A 46 4.93 -7.81 1.39
C GLY A 46 6.21 -8.27 0.70
N SER A 47 6.63 -9.53 0.84
CA SER A 47 7.88 -10.03 0.25
C SER A 47 7.73 -11.19 -0.75
N GLN A 48 6.50 -11.66 -1.02
CA GLN A 48 6.29 -12.78 -1.97
C GLN A 48 5.48 -12.43 -3.23
N PHE A 49 5.04 -11.18 -3.38
CA PHE A 49 4.32 -10.74 -4.57
C PHE A 49 5.12 -9.69 -5.34
N GLY A 50 6.03 -10.19 -6.19
CA GLY A 50 6.40 -9.61 -7.48
C GLY A 50 7.03 -8.21 -7.54
N GLY A 51 8.37 -8.17 -7.54
CA GLY A 51 9.16 -7.38 -8.52
C GLY A 51 9.38 -5.88 -8.28
N GLY A 52 10.63 -5.49 -8.03
CA GLY A 52 11.20 -4.21 -8.46
C GLY A 52 10.99 -2.98 -7.56
N THR A 53 12.09 -2.52 -6.97
CA THR A 53 12.22 -1.31 -6.13
C THR A 53 12.58 -0.05 -6.97
N GLY A 54 12.41 -0.04 -8.29
CA GLY A 54 12.99 1.01 -9.16
C GLY A 54 12.06 2.11 -9.67
N GLU A 55 10.77 1.84 -9.90
CA GLU A 55 9.89 2.73 -10.69
C GLU A 55 8.71 3.32 -9.90
N ARG A 56 8.80 3.30 -8.57
CA ARG A 56 7.72 3.74 -7.67
C ARG A 56 7.61 5.27 -7.49
N ILE A 57 8.27 6.07 -8.33
CA ILE A 57 8.26 7.55 -8.27
C ILE A 57 7.73 8.18 -9.58
N ALA A 58 6.76 7.54 -10.23
CA ALA A 58 5.95 8.21 -11.24
C ALA A 58 4.47 7.97 -10.95
N ALA A 59 3.70 9.05 -10.86
CA ALA A 59 2.26 9.12 -10.57
C ALA A 59 1.85 8.96 -9.09
N GLY A 60 2.03 10.05 -8.35
CA GLY A 60 1.56 10.22 -6.97
C GLY A 60 0.11 9.82 -6.74
N LEU A 61 -0.12 9.13 -5.62
CA LEU A 61 -1.39 8.79 -4.97
C LEU A 61 -2.47 8.05 -5.79
N ALA A 62 -2.39 8.01 -7.12
CA ALA A 62 -3.30 7.29 -8.01
C ALA A 62 -2.60 6.21 -8.84
N GLY A 63 -1.27 6.29 -9.08
CA GLY A 63 -0.58 5.38 -10.00
C GLY A 63 -0.32 3.97 -9.46
N ALA A 64 0.00 3.84 -8.17
CA ALA A 64 0.39 2.55 -7.58
C ALA A 64 -0.80 1.58 -7.38
N ALA A 65 -2.02 2.10 -7.19
CA ALA A 65 -3.22 1.28 -7.03
C ALA A 65 -3.74 0.70 -8.36
N ILE A 66 -3.41 1.34 -9.49
CA ILE A 66 -3.90 0.94 -10.82
C ILE A 66 -3.26 -0.37 -11.29
N GLY A 67 -1.94 -0.52 -11.07
CA GLY A 67 -1.18 -1.67 -11.59
C GLY A 67 -1.57 -3.01 -10.98
N GLY A 68 -1.92 -3.03 -9.69
CA GLY A 68 -2.31 -4.25 -8.99
C GLY A 68 -3.70 -4.76 -9.38
N LEU A 69 -4.58 -3.88 -9.84
CA LEU A 69 -5.99 -4.20 -10.03
C LEU A 69 -6.35 -4.64 -11.45
N ILE A 70 -5.74 -4.00 -12.46
CA ILE A 70 -5.96 -4.30 -13.89
C ILE A 70 -4.84 -5.20 -14.44
N GLY A 71 -3.65 -5.16 -13.83
CA GLY A 71 -2.48 -5.93 -14.26
C GLY A 71 -1.70 -5.26 -15.39
N ASN A 72 -0.37 -5.33 -15.30
CA ASN A 72 0.56 -4.61 -16.19
C ASN A 72 0.38 -4.95 -17.68
N ARG A 73 0.03 -6.21 -18.02
CA ARG A 73 -0.14 -6.61 -19.43
C ARG A 73 -1.36 -5.98 -20.09
N ILE A 74 -2.47 -5.88 -19.35
CA ILE A 74 -3.70 -5.28 -19.87
C ILE A 74 -3.53 -3.75 -19.95
N GLY A 75 -2.94 -3.15 -18.92
CA GLY A 75 -2.66 -1.72 -18.89
C GLY A 75 -1.65 -1.23 -19.94
N ALA A 76 -0.80 -2.09 -20.49
CA ALA A 76 0.15 -1.73 -21.54
C ALA A 76 -0.53 -1.37 -22.87
N GLY A 77 -1.72 -1.90 -23.13
CA GLY A 77 -2.53 -1.58 -24.32
C GLY A 77 -3.48 -0.40 -24.13
N MET A 78 -3.36 0.34 -23.02
CA MET A 78 -4.28 1.41 -22.62
C MET A 78 -3.52 2.73 -22.49
N ASP A 79 -4.16 3.83 -22.89
CA ASP A 79 -3.67 5.17 -22.56
C ASP A 79 -3.99 5.54 -21.10
N ASP A 80 -3.56 6.72 -20.67
CA ASP A 80 -3.75 7.14 -19.27
C ASP A 80 -5.20 7.50 -18.94
N ASP A 81 -5.99 7.91 -19.94
CA ASP A 81 -7.41 8.21 -19.77
C ASP A 81 -8.22 6.92 -19.61
N ASP A 82 -7.92 5.91 -20.41
CA ASP A 82 -8.42 4.54 -20.30
C ASP A 82 -8.17 3.98 -18.90
N LYS A 83 -6.91 4.03 -18.44
CA LYS A 83 -6.52 3.53 -17.12
C LYS A 83 -7.28 4.23 -16.00
N ARG A 84 -7.41 5.56 -16.08
CA ARG A 84 -8.12 6.36 -15.08
C ARG A 84 -9.60 5.98 -15.00
N ARG A 85 -10.28 5.84 -16.15
CA ARG A 85 -11.70 5.47 -16.21
C ARG A 85 -11.95 4.04 -15.73
N ALA A 86 -11.11 3.11 -16.19
CA ALA A 86 -11.18 1.72 -15.78
C ALA A 86 -10.99 1.59 -14.26
N TYR A 87 -10.02 2.30 -13.70
CA TYR A 87 -9.79 2.34 -12.26
C TYR A 87 -10.97 2.94 -11.49
N ALA A 88 -11.53 4.06 -11.96
CA ALA A 88 -12.69 4.69 -11.33
C ALA A 88 -13.90 3.75 -11.29
N ALA A 89 -14.18 3.04 -12.38
CA ALA A 89 -15.25 2.05 -12.43
C ALA A 89 -15.00 0.88 -11.47
N GLN A 90 -13.75 0.46 -11.33
CA GLN A 90 -13.39 -0.58 -10.38
C GLN A 90 -13.57 -0.13 -8.93
N MET A 91 -13.16 1.09 -8.59
CA MET A 91 -13.38 1.64 -7.24
C MET A 91 -14.88 1.78 -6.95
N GLN A 92 -15.66 2.27 -7.91
CA GLN A 92 -17.11 2.34 -7.76
C GLN A 92 -17.74 0.95 -7.54
N ALA A 93 -17.30 -0.06 -8.30
CA ALA A 93 -17.78 -1.43 -8.17
C ALA A 93 -17.43 -2.04 -6.80
N LEU A 94 -16.22 -1.81 -6.30
CA LEU A 94 -15.79 -2.32 -5.00
C LEU A 94 -16.52 -1.63 -3.84
N GLU A 95 -16.59 -0.30 -3.86
CA GLU A 95 -17.11 0.51 -2.77
C GLU A 95 -18.64 0.42 -2.62
N SER A 96 -19.38 0.53 -3.73
CA SER A 96 -20.84 0.67 -3.70
C SER A 96 -21.58 -0.21 -4.71
N GLY A 97 -20.85 -0.93 -5.57
CA GLY A 97 -21.46 -1.79 -6.58
C GLY A 97 -22.30 -2.89 -5.95
N ARG A 98 -23.44 -3.21 -6.56
CA ARG A 98 -24.24 -4.39 -6.17
C ARG A 98 -23.57 -5.65 -6.70
N SER A 99 -23.51 -6.69 -5.88
CA SER A 99 -22.88 -7.96 -6.26
C SER A 99 -23.57 -8.54 -7.51
N GLY A 100 -22.76 -8.94 -8.51
CA GLY A 100 -23.23 -9.45 -9.79
C GLY A 100 -23.71 -8.38 -10.78
N VAL A 101 -23.72 -7.10 -10.41
CA VAL A 101 -24.16 -6.01 -11.29
C VAL A 101 -22.95 -5.28 -11.87
N ALA A 102 -22.90 -5.19 -13.19
CA ALA A 102 -21.82 -4.54 -13.91
C ALA A 102 -21.80 -3.02 -13.70
N VAL A 103 -20.61 -2.48 -13.39
CA VAL A 103 -20.29 -1.05 -13.49
C VAL A 103 -19.53 -0.84 -14.78
N ALA A 104 -20.17 -0.20 -15.76
CA ALA A 104 -19.59 0.02 -17.08
C ALA A 104 -18.74 1.30 -17.12
N TRP A 105 -17.75 1.32 -18.01
CA TRP A 105 -17.00 2.52 -18.35
C TRP A 105 -16.67 2.54 -19.84
N LYS A 106 -16.44 3.73 -20.38
CA LYS A 106 -16.05 3.96 -21.77
C LYS A 106 -15.17 5.19 -21.88
N ASN A 107 -14.13 5.09 -22.69
CA ASN A 107 -13.37 6.22 -23.19
C ASN A 107 -13.87 6.57 -24.61
N PRO A 108 -14.48 7.75 -24.81
CA PRO A 108 -14.94 8.17 -26.14
C PRO A 108 -13.78 8.50 -27.10
N ASP A 109 -12.60 8.85 -26.59
CA ASP A 109 -11.46 9.31 -27.39
C ASP A 109 -10.68 8.12 -27.99
N SER A 110 -10.41 7.10 -27.17
CA SER A 110 -9.74 5.87 -27.61
C SER A 110 -10.72 4.82 -28.17
N GLY A 111 -12.02 4.97 -27.88
CA GLY A 111 -13.06 3.98 -28.19
C GLY A 111 -13.06 2.75 -27.28
N ARG A 112 -12.10 2.61 -26.36
CA ARG A 112 -12.03 1.48 -25.43
C ARG A 112 -13.13 1.56 -24.38
N TYR A 113 -13.59 0.40 -23.94
CA TYR A 113 -14.67 0.29 -22.98
C TYR A 113 -14.54 -0.99 -22.16
N GLY A 114 -15.31 -1.07 -21.09
CA GLY A 114 -15.27 -2.22 -20.24
C GLY A 114 -16.34 -2.21 -19.17
N SER A 115 -16.28 -3.21 -18.31
CA SER A 115 -17.12 -3.30 -17.13
C SER A 115 -16.43 -4.03 -15.99
N VAL A 116 -16.84 -3.69 -14.78
CA VAL A 116 -16.41 -4.35 -13.55
C VAL A 116 -17.63 -4.98 -12.89
N VAL A 117 -17.57 -6.29 -12.66
CA VAL A 117 -18.59 -7.04 -11.93
C VAL A 117 -18.01 -7.41 -10.57
N PRO A 118 -18.49 -6.82 -9.47
CA PRO A 118 -18.07 -7.20 -8.14
C PRO A 118 -18.85 -8.43 -7.68
N GLY A 119 -18.20 -9.33 -6.94
CA GLY A 119 -18.87 -10.46 -6.28
C GLY A 119 -19.37 -10.11 -4.87
N PRO A 120 -19.86 -11.10 -4.12
CA PRO A 120 -20.28 -10.89 -2.72
C PRO A 120 -19.10 -10.44 -1.84
N ALA A 121 -19.33 -9.47 -0.97
CA ALA A 121 -18.34 -9.10 0.05
C ALA A 121 -18.27 -10.19 1.13
N TYR A 122 -17.08 -10.42 1.67
CA TYR A 122 -16.80 -11.41 2.72
C TYR A 122 -15.75 -10.88 3.70
N GLN A 123 -15.70 -11.43 4.91
CA GLN A 123 -14.68 -11.07 5.90
C GLN A 123 -13.49 -12.01 5.81
N SER A 124 -12.28 -11.48 5.81
CA SER A 124 -11.02 -12.25 5.84
C SER A 124 -9.96 -11.49 6.62
N ASN A 125 -9.35 -12.14 7.62
CA ASN A 125 -8.32 -11.52 8.48
C ASN A 125 -8.74 -10.16 9.08
N GLY A 126 -10.03 -10.02 9.44
CA GLY A 126 -10.58 -8.77 9.99
C GLY A 126 -10.85 -7.67 8.95
N LEU A 127 -10.56 -7.90 7.67
CA LEU A 127 -10.82 -6.97 6.58
C LEU A 127 -12.07 -7.40 5.79
N GLN A 128 -12.77 -6.42 5.21
CA GLN A 128 -13.82 -6.68 4.25
C GLN A 128 -13.21 -6.85 2.87
N CYS A 129 -13.31 -8.05 2.31
CA CYS A 129 -12.78 -8.41 1.01
C CYS A 129 -13.90 -8.67 0.00
N ARG A 130 -13.58 -8.52 -1.28
CA ARG A 130 -14.54 -8.67 -2.37
C ARG A 130 -13.86 -9.17 -3.64
N PRO A 131 -14.35 -10.26 -4.26
CA PRO A 131 -13.89 -10.65 -5.58
C PRO A 131 -14.40 -9.67 -6.63
N TYR A 132 -13.68 -9.53 -7.74
CA TYR A 132 -14.12 -8.76 -8.88
C TYR A 132 -13.67 -9.40 -10.20
N THR A 133 -14.42 -9.14 -11.26
CA THR A 133 -14.04 -9.43 -12.64
C THR A 133 -14.12 -8.13 -13.43
N HIS A 134 -13.00 -7.70 -13.99
CA HIS A 134 -12.88 -6.52 -14.84
C HIS A 134 -12.64 -6.97 -16.28
N THR A 135 -13.61 -6.72 -17.16
CA THR A 135 -13.50 -6.99 -18.60
C THR A 135 -13.24 -5.68 -19.34
N ILE A 136 -12.19 -5.64 -20.15
CA ILE A 136 -11.73 -4.47 -20.89
C ILE A 136 -11.61 -4.86 -22.36
N TYR A 137 -12.23 -4.10 -23.26
CA TYR A 137 -12.18 -4.35 -24.69
C TYR A 137 -11.11 -3.47 -25.34
N ILE A 138 -10.08 -4.10 -25.88
CA ILE A 138 -8.96 -3.48 -26.59
C ILE A 138 -8.97 -4.02 -28.01
N ASP A 139 -9.06 -3.15 -29.02
CA ASP A 139 -9.09 -3.52 -30.44
C ASP A 139 -10.16 -4.60 -30.77
N GLY A 140 -11.30 -4.54 -30.08
CA GLY A 140 -12.42 -5.49 -30.21
C GLY A 140 -12.24 -6.80 -29.43
N GLY A 141 -11.06 -7.08 -28.88
CA GLY A 141 -10.78 -8.28 -28.08
C GLY A 141 -11.00 -8.06 -26.58
N PRO A 142 -11.66 -8.99 -25.87
CA PRO A 142 -11.82 -8.90 -24.42
C PRO A 142 -10.54 -9.30 -23.69
N GLN A 143 -10.09 -8.42 -22.79
CA GLN A 143 -9.04 -8.64 -21.81
C GLN A 143 -9.69 -8.72 -20.43
N VAL A 144 -9.50 -9.82 -19.70
CA VAL A 144 -10.17 -10.07 -18.43
C VAL A 144 -9.16 -10.11 -17.30
N ALA A 145 -9.30 -9.19 -16.33
CA ALA A 145 -8.63 -9.25 -15.04
C ALA A 145 -9.59 -9.77 -13.98
N ARG A 146 -9.16 -10.75 -13.18
CA ARG A 146 -9.89 -11.25 -12.02
C ARG A 146 -9.02 -11.14 -10.79
N GLY A 147 -9.61 -10.80 -9.67
CA GLY A 147 -8.88 -10.70 -8.42
C GLY A 147 -9.82 -10.56 -7.23
N ASN A 148 -9.20 -10.48 -6.05
CA ASN A 148 -9.87 -10.07 -4.83
C ASN A 148 -9.30 -8.73 -4.40
N ALA A 149 -10.10 -7.90 -3.75
CA ALA A 149 -9.62 -6.68 -3.12
C ALA A 149 -10.15 -6.62 -1.69
N CYS A 150 -9.31 -6.21 -0.75
CA CYS A 150 -9.69 -5.99 0.64
C CYS A 150 -9.66 -4.51 0.98
N ARG A 151 -10.67 -4.06 1.72
CA ARG A 151 -10.80 -2.70 2.19
C ARG A 151 -9.96 -2.49 3.44
N ASN A 152 -9.06 -1.53 3.38
CA ASN A 152 -8.20 -1.13 4.48
C ASN A 152 -8.96 -0.24 5.48
N PRO A 153 -8.48 -0.11 6.72
CA PRO A 153 -9.09 0.76 7.73
C PRO A 153 -9.15 2.24 7.34
N ASP A 154 -8.23 2.71 6.48
CA ASP A 154 -8.19 4.07 5.95
C ASP A 154 -9.18 4.29 4.78
N GLY A 155 -9.97 3.27 4.43
CA GLY A 155 -10.96 3.30 3.36
C GLY A 155 -10.41 2.99 1.97
N THR A 156 -9.11 2.78 1.81
CA THR A 156 -8.51 2.38 0.54
C THR A 156 -8.73 0.90 0.25
N TRP A 157 -8.53 0.48 -1.01
CA TRP A 157 -8.67 -0.92 -1.42
C TRP A 157 -7.32 -1.47 -1.90
N THR A 158 -6.93 -2.63 -1.36
CA THR A 158 -5.72 -3.35 -1.76
C THR A 158 -6.09 -4.62 -2.51
N ALA A 159 -5.52 -4.81 -3.70
CA ALA A 159 -5.62 -6.09 -4.42
C ALA A 159 -4.93 -7.21 -3.62
N VAL A 160 -5.61 -8.34 -3.42
CA VAL A 160 -5.06 -9.53 -2.78
C VAL A 160 -5.15 -10.71 -3.75
N GLY A 161 -4.04 -11.43 -3.90
CA GLY A 161 -3.84 -12.54 -4.83
C GLY A 161 -3.44 -13.82 -4.12
#